data_AF-A0A7Y5KA30-F1
#
_entry.id   AF-A0A7Y5KA30-F1
#
_cell.length_a   1.000
_cell.length_b   1.000
_cell.length_c   1.000
_cell.angle_alpha   90.00
_cell.angle_beta   90.00
_cell.angle_gamma   90.00
#
_symmetry.space_group_name_H-M   'P 1'
#
loop_
_entity.id
_entity.type
_entity.pdbx_description
1 polymer ?
#
loop_
_entity_poly.entity_id
_entity_poly.type
_entity_poly.pdbx_seq_one_letter_code
_entity_poly.pdbx_strand_id
1 'polypeptide(L)'
;MSRVYEEITKQGLVVPNAMLEQWGWEQGTRVEIESRNKMIVIKPREVTAREITRRAYVFLLKKVGDATAIKTPVRKGNKWKVTVMLSHRKKVLGQLTFAADGTLLVAESHTPEQLSEKANED
;
A
#
# COMPACT_ATOMS: atom_id res chain seq x y z
N MET A 1 -0.44 29.34 -3.80
CA MET A 1 -1.86 28.91 -3.72
C MET A 1 -2.46 29.06 -5.10
N SER A 2 -2.74 27.96 -5.80
CA SER A 2 -3.45 28.00 -7.09
C SER A 2 -4.95 27.91 -6.84
N ARG A 3 -5.75 28.65 -7.63
CA ARG A 3 -7.20 28.59 -7.63
C ARG A 3 -7.66 28.41 -9.07
N VAL A 4 -8.60 27.50 -9.28
CA VAL A 4 -9.25 27.28 -10.57
C VAL A 4 -10.76 27.37 -10.36
N TYR A 5 -11.45 27.99 -11.30
CA TYR A 5 -12.90 28.05 -11.34
C TYR A 5 -13.38 27.12 -12.44
N GLU A 6 -14.14 26.10 -12.06
CA GLU A 6 -14.69 25.09 -12.98
C GLU A 6 -16.19 24.97 -12.76
N GLU A 7 -16.91 24.66 -13.83
CA GLU A 7 -18.33 24.35 -13.79
C GLU A 7 -18.53 22.83 -13.63
N ILE A 8 -19.44 22.43 -12.73
CA ILE A 8 -19.84 21.03 -12.62
C ILE A 8 -20.84 20.72 -13.72
N THR A 9 -20.42 19.89 -14.69
CA THR A 9 -21.26 19.47 -15.81
C THR A 9 -21.88 18.09 -15.55
N LYS A 10 -22.63 17.55 -16.51
CA LYS A 10 -23.13 16.16 -16.44
C LYS A 10 -21.99 15.12 -16.41
N GLN A 11 -20.82 15.50 -16.90
CA GLN A 11 -19.60 14.70 -16.85
C GLN A 11 -18.89 14.78 -15.49
N GLY A 12 -19.35 15.68 -14.61
CA GLY A 12 -18.82 15.90 -13.27
C GLY A 12 -17.88 17.11 -13.19
N LEU A 13 -17.06 17.11 -12.13
CA LEU A 13 -16.01 18.10 -11.92
C LEU A 13 -14.72 17.64 -12.61
N VAL A 14 -14.15 18.49 -13.45
CA VAL A 14 -12.86 18.24 -14.11
C VAL A 14 -11.75 18.93 -13.32
N VAL A 15 -10.68 18.21 -13.02
CA VAL A 15 -9.47 18.78 -12.44
C VAL A 15 -8.45 18.99 -13.55
N PRO A 16 -7.94 20.21 -13.79
CA PRO A 16 -6.97 20.45 -14.85
C PRO A 16 -5.69 19.62 -14.67
N ASN A 17 -5.16 19.06 -15.77
CA ASN A 17 -3.94 18.24 -15.75
C ASN A 17 -2.76 18.96 -15.09
N ALA A 18 -2.61 20.27 -15.33
CA ALA A 18 -1.54 21.07 -14.71
C ALA A 18 -1.59 21.05 -13.18
N MET A 19 -2.79 20.97 -12.56
CA MET A 19 -2.90 20.81 -11.10
C MET A 19 -2.50 19.41 -10.66
N LEU A 20 -2.91 18.38 -11.40
CA LEU A 20 -2.53 16.99 -11.11
C LEU A 20 -1.01 16.81 -11.16
N GLU A 21 -0.35 17.33 -12.19
CA GLU A 21 1.10 17.31 -12.35
C GLU A 21 1.81 18.05 -11.20
N GLN A 22 1.32 19.24 -10.82
CA GLN A 22 1.84 19.98 -9.67
C GLN A 22 1.71 19.22 -8.35
N TRP A 23 0.66 18.41 -8.21
CA TRP A 23 0.45 17.54 -7.04
C TRP A 23 1.21 16.20 -7.15
N GLY A 24 1.87 15.93 -8.27
CA GLY A 24 2.54 14.67 -8.55
C GLY A 24 1.57 13.50 -8.72
N TRP A 25 0.33 13.76 -9.14
CA TRP A 25 -0.67 12.73 -9.39
C TRP A 25 -0.62 12.32 -10.86
N GLU A 26 -0.32 11.06 -11.08
CA GLU A 26 -0.22 10.48 -12.42
C GLU A 26 -1.48 9.68 -12.78
N GLN A 27 -1.62 9.33 -14.06
CA GLN A 27 -2.68 8.44 -14.53
C GLN A 27 -2.68 7.13 -13.71
N GLY A 28 -3.86 6.72 -13.24
CA GLY A 28 -4.03 5.52 -12.42
C GLY A 28 -3.88 5.77 -10.91
N THR A 29 -3.52 6.99 -10.48
CA THR A 29 -3.56 7.40 -9.08
C THR A 29 -4.98 7.21 -8.54
N ARG A 30 -5.11 6.37 -7.50
CA ARG A 30 -6.38 6.17 -6.83
C ARG A 30 -6.57 7.30 -5.82
N VAL A 31 -7.72 7.96 -5.89
CA VAL A 31 -8.08 9.04 -4.97
C VAL A 31 -9.24 8.65 -4.07
N GLU A 32 -9.27 9.23 -2.88
CA GLU A 32 -10.40 9.22 -1.97
C GLU A 32 -11.07 10.60 -2.08
N ILE A 33 -12.40 10.59 -2.26
CA ILE A 33 -13.23 11.79 -2.33
C ILE A 33 -14.12 11.79 -1.09
N GLU A 34 -13.90 12.72 -0.19
CA GLU A 34 -14.70 12.90 1.02
C GLU A 34 -15.58 14.15 0.91
N SER A 35 -16.82 14.05 1.38
CA SER A 35 -17.69 15.21 1.59
C SER A 35 -17.64 15.63 3.06
N ARG A 36 -17.22 16.87 3.34
CA ARG A 36 -17.18 17.44 4.70
C ARG A 36 -17.71 18.86 4.69
N ASN A 37 -18.74 19.15 5.49
CA ASN A 37 -19.23 20.52 5.73
C ASN A 37 -19.40 21.37 4.45
N LYS A 38 -20.09 20.83 3.44
CA LYS A 38 -20.28 21.47 2.11
C LYS A 38 -19.01 21.66 1.27
N MET A 39 -17.91 21.00 1.64
CA MET A 39 -16.68 20.94 0.86
C MET A 39 -16.41 19.52 0.39
N ILE A 40 -15.80 19.40 -0.79
CA ILE A 40 -15.26 18.14 -1.31
C ILE A 40 -13.76 18.17 -1.07
N VAL A 41 -13.24 17.13 -0.42
CA VAL A 41 -11.80 16.91 -0.24
C VAL A 41 -11.40 15.75 -1.12
N ILE A 42 -10.49 15.99 -2.06
CA ILE A 42 -9.89 14.96 -2.90
C ILE A 42 -8.45 14.79 -2.44
N LYS A 43 -8.07 13.56 -2.10
CA LYS A 43 -6.72 13.22 -1.67
C LYS A 43 -6.33 11.85 -2.23
N PRO A 44 -5.04 11.49 -2.30
CA PRO A 44 -4.65 10.14 -2.68
C PRO A 44 -5.25 9.12 -1.71
N ARG A 45 -5.79 8.03 -2.23
CA ARG A 45 -6.31 6.94 -1.42
C ARG A 45 -5.13 6.22 -0.78
N GLU A 46 -5.03 6.32 0.53
CA GLU A 46 -4.05 5.55 1.29
C GLU A 46 -4.48 4.08 1.36
N VAL A 47 -3.52 3.18 1.21
CA VAL A 47 -3.80 1.74 1.34
C VAL A 47 -3.97 1.39 2.81
N THR A 48 -5.03 0.68 3.13
CA THR A 48 -5.33 0.27 4.50
C THR A 48 -4.45 -0.91 4.93
N ALA A 49 -4.28 -1.10 6.25
CA ALA A 49 -3.59 -2.26 6.80
C ALA A 49 -4.18 -3.59 6.27
N ARG A 50 -5.51 -3.66 6.12
CA ARG A 50 -6.22 -4.83 5.58
C ARG A 50 -5.82 -5.14 4.13
N GLU A 51 -5.69 -4.12 3.29
CA GLU A 51 -5.26 -4.29 1.91
C GLU A 51 -3.79 -4.70 1.82
N ILE A 52 -2.92 -4.14 2.66
CA ILE A 52 -1.51 -4.56 2.77
C ILE A 52 -1.41 -6.02 3.20
N THR A 53 -2.19 -6.43 4.21
CA THR A 53 -2.30 -7.83 4.65
C THR A 53 -2.64 -8.74 3.47
N ARG A 54 -3.66 -8.39 2.69
CA ARG A 54 -4.06 -9.18 1.51
C ARG A 54 -2.94 -9.27 0.47
N ARG A 55 -2.25 -8.16 0.18
CA ARG A 55 -1.13 -8.13 -0.79
C ARG A 55 0.05 -8.99 -0.31
N ALA A 56 0.41 -8.88 0.96
CA ALA A 56 1.48 -9.67 1.57
C ALA A 56 1.16 -11.17 1.52
N TYR A 57 -0.07 -11.58 1.85
CA TYR A 57 -0.49 -12.98 1.73
C TYR A 57 -0.39 -13.49 0.28
N VAL A 58 -0.87 -12.72 -0.70
CA VAL A 58 -0.77 -13.11 -2.11
C VAL A 58 0.68 -13.28 -2.55
N PHE A 59 1.58 -12.40 -2.10
CA PHE A 59 3.00 -12.51 -2.39
C PHE A 59 3.60 -13.78 -1.76
N LEU A 60 3.39 -13.99 -0.46
CA LEU A 60 3.95 -15.12 0.28
C LEU A 60 3.43 -16.46 -0.25
N LEU A 61 2.14 -16.57 -0.52
CA LEU A 61 1.55 -17.79 -1.08
C LEU A 61 2.15 -18.13 -2.45
N LYS A 62 2.45 -17.11 -3.27
CA LYS A 62 3.02 -17.31 -4.62
C LYS A 62 4.52 -17.59 -4.62
N LYS A 63 5.26 -17.12 -3.62
CA LYS A 63 6.74 -17.06 -3.66
C LYS A 63 7.44 -17.87 -2.57
N VAL A 64 6.76 -18.13 -1.46
CA VAL A 64 7.35 -18.80 -0.28
C VAL A 64 6.59 -20.08 0.03
N GLY A 65 5.27 -20.00 0.23
CA GLY A 65 4.44 -21.15 0.58
C GLY A 65 3.32 -20.82 1.57
N ASP A 66 2.48 -21.81 1.84
CA ASP A 66 1.26 -21.74 2.66
C ASP A 66 1.52 -21.79 4.17
N ALA A 67 2.70 -22.26 4.61
CA ALA A 67 3.08 -22.33 6.03
C ALA A 67 3.42 -20.95 6.66
N THR A 68 3.26 -19.85 5.92
CA THR A 68 3.60 -18.50 6.39
C THR A 68 2.38 -17.74 6.93
N ALA A 69 2.59 -17.03 8.03
CA ALA A 69 1.65 -16.09 8.61
C ALA A 69 2.27 -14.68 8.65
N ILE A 70 1.44 -13.66 8.75
CA ILE A 70 1.92 -12.28 8.93
C ILE A 70 1.29 -11.65 10.16
N LYS A 71 2.06 -10.80 10.85
CA LYS A 71 1.50 -9.89 11.86
C LYS A 71 0.74 -8.76 11.18
N THR A 72 -0.13 -8.10 11.95
CA THR A 72 -0.81 -6.88 11.52
C THR A 72 0.21 -5.87 10.98
N PRO A 73 0.05 -5.38 9.74
CA PRO A 73 0.93 -4.38 9.15
C PRO A 73 0.99 -3.11 10.00
N VAL A 74 2.19 -2.58 10.20
CA VAL A 74 2.42 -1.34 10.94
C VAL A 74 2.90 -0.27 9.97
N ARG A 75 2.26 0.90 9.99
CA ARG A 75 2.70 2.05 9.22
C ARG A 75 3.81 2.78 9.99
N LYS A 76 4.96 2.98 9.34
CA LYS A 76 6.09 3.77 9.85
C LYS A 76 6.48 4.80 8.80
N GLY A 77 6.13 6.07 9.03
CA GLY A 77 6.24 7.12 8.02
C GLY A 77 5.39 6.81 6.78
N ASN A 78 5.99 6.92 5.59
CA ASN A 78 5.31 6.64 4.32
C ASN A 78 5.40 5.16 3.87
N LYS A 79 5.70 4.24 4.79
CA LYS A 79 5.91 2.82 4.49
C LYS A 79 5.09 1.94 5.42
N TRP A 80 4.70 0.78 4.91
CA TRP A 80 4.11 -0.31 5.65
C TRP A 80 5.17 -1.38 5.89
N LYS A 81 5.30 -1.83 7.15
CA LYS A 81 6.14 -2.97 7.51
C LYS A 81 5.25 -4.15 7.89
N VAL A 82 5.53 -5.31 7.29
CA VAL A 82 4.80 -6.56 7.51
C VAL A 82 5.76 -7.62 7.99
N THR A 83 5.66 -8.01 9.26
CA THR A 83 6.47 -9.09 9.81
C THR A 83 5.93 -10.43 9.34
N VAL A 84 6.80 -11.24 8.73
CA VAL A 84 6.50 -12.59 8.24
C VAL A 84 6.96 -13.60 9.28
N MET A 85 6.13 -14.61 9.54
CA MET A 85 6.40 -15.66 10.53
C MET A 85 6.01 -17.04 10.00
N LEU A 86 6.54 -18.09 10.61
CA LEU A 86 5.98 -19.44 10.50
C LEU A 86 4.73 -19.56 11.37
N SER A 87 3.64 -20.01 10.75
CA SER A 87 2.33 -20.13 11.40
C SER A 87 2.36 -21.03 12.63
N HIS A 88 3.04 -22.17 12.55
CA HIS A 88 3.03 -23.23 13.56
C HIS A 88 4.08 -23.04 14.68
N ARG A 89 5.24 -22.45 14.38
CA ARG A 89 6.34 -22.24 15.36
C ARG A 89 6.37 -20.85 15.98
N LYS A 90 5.53 -19.91 15.54
CA LYS A 90 5.60 -18.47 15.89
C LYS A 90 7.00 -17.85 15.67
N LYS A 91 7.85 -18.48 14.84
CA LYS A 91 9.20 -18.02 14.49
C LYS A 91 9.11 -16.87 13.49
N VAL A 92 9.83 -15.78 13.72
CA VAL A 92 9.93 -14.68 12.76
C VAL A 92 10.88 -15.07 11.64
N LEU A 93 10.39 -15.04 10.40
CA LEU A 93 11.19 -15.31 9.20
C LEU A 93 11.84 -14.04 8.67
N GLY A 94 11.12 -12.92 8.74
CA GLY A 94 11.63 -11.66 8.22
C GLY A 94 10.53 -10.63 8.07
N GLN A 95 10.68 -9.78 7.05
CA GLN A 95 9.81 -8.64 6.86
C GLN A 95 9.66 -8.27 5.39
N LEU A 96 8.44 -7.91 5.00
CA LEU A 96 8.13 -7.24 3.75
C LEU A 96 7.88 -5.76 4.01
N THR A 97 8.33 -4.91 3.09
CA THR A 97 8.13 -3.47 3.13
C THR A 97 7.30 -3.05 1.93
N PHE A 98 6.21 -2.31 2.16
CA PHE A 98 5.42 -1.70 1.08
C PHE A 98 5.47 -0.18 1.19
N ALA A 99 5.37 0.51 0.06
CA ALA A 99 5.10 1.94 -0.01
C ALA A 99 3.65 2.25 0.42
N ALA A 100 3.31 3.52 0.61
CA ALA A 100 1.98 3.95 1.05
C ALA A 100 0.84 3.60 0.08
N ASP A 101 1.15 3.50 -1.22
CA ASP A 101 0.29 3.01 -2.30
C ASP A 101 0.17 1.46 -2.35
N GLY A 102 0.89 0.79 -1.44
CA GLY A 102 0.97 -0.65 -1.30
C GLY A 102 1.85 -1.34 -2.34
N THR A 103 2.73 -0.62 -3.05
CA THR A 103 3.75 -1.21 -3.91
C THR A 103 4.83 -1.89 -3.06
N LEU A 104 5.23 -3.12 -3.40
CA LEU A 104 6.27 -3.85 -2.67
C LEU A 104 7.64 -3.23 -2.95
N LEU A 105 8.34 -2.80 -1.89
CA LEU A 105 9.69 -2.27 -1.97
C LEU A 105 10.68 -3.42 -1.81
N VAL A 106 11.07 -4.03 -2.94
CA VAL A 106 11.91 -5.24 -2.96
C VAL A 106 13.25 -5.01 -2.28
N ALA A 107 13.91 -3.88 -2.54
CA ALA A 107 15.21 -3.54 -1.94
C ALA A 107 15.18 -3.36 -0.41
N GLU A 108 14.00 -3.18 0.18
CA GLU A 108 13.81 -3.03 1.63
C GLU A 108 13.07 -4.21 2.27
N SER A 109 12.86 -5.27 1.50
CA SER A 109 12.17 -6.48 1.92
C SER A 109 13.15 -7.65 1.96
N HIS A 110 12.87 -8.63 2.81
CA HIS A 110 13.55 -9.91 2.67
C HIS A 110 13.07 -10.59 1.37
N THR A 111 13.99 -11.24 0.66
CA THR A 111 13.65 -11.98 -0.55
C THR A 111 12.91 -13.27 -0.20
N PRO A 112 12.16 -13.86 -1.15
CA PRO A 112 11.54 -15.16 -0.93
C PRO A 112 12.53 -16.24 -0.47
N GLU A 113 13.73 -16.25 -1.04
CA GLU A 113 14.80 -17.21 -0.75
C GLU A 113 15.24 -17.08 0.72
N GLN A 114 15.50 -15.85 1.18
CA GLN A 114 15.85 -15.58 2.58
C GLN A 114 14.75 -16.00 3.57
N LEU A 115 13.48 -15.83 3.19
CA LEU A 115 12.35 -16.24 4.01
C LEU A 115 12.23 -17.77 4.08
N SER A 116 12.44 -18.45 2.96
CA SER A 116 12.41 -19.92 2.86
C SER A 116 13.59 -20.57 3.58
N GLU A 117 14.80 -20.02 3.45
CA GLU A 117 15.99 -20.50 4.18
C GLU A 117 15.76 -20.48 5.69
N LYS A 118 15.30 -19.33 6.22
CA LYS A 118 14.97 -19.21 7.65
C LYS A 118 13.81 -20.08 8.10
N ALA A 119 12.93 -20.47 7.20
CA ALA A 119 11.84 -21.38 7.50
C ALA A 119 12.33 -22.83 7.70
N ASN A 120 13.45 -23.20 7.06
CA ASN A 120 14.07 -24.52 7.13
C ASN A 120 15.19 -24.62 8.18
N GLU A 121 15.67 -23.48 8.70
CA GLU A 121 16.54 -23.47 9.88
C GLU A 121 15.74 -23.90 11.11
N ASP A 122 16.18 -24.96 11.80
CA ASP A 122 15.57 -25.43 13.05
C ASP A 122 15.84 -24.50 14.24
#